data_AF-A0A1I4H093-F1
#
_entry.id   AF-A0A1I4H093-F1
#
_cell.length_a   1.000
_cell.length_b   1.000
_cell.length_c   1.000
_cell.angle_alpha   90.00
_cell.angle_beta   90.00
_cell.angle_gamma   90.00
#
_symmetry.space_group_name_H-M   'P 1'
#
loop_
_entity.id
_entity.type
_entity.pdbx_description
1 polymer ?
#
loop_
_entity_poly.entity_id
_entity_poly.type
_entity_poly.pdbx_seq_one_letter_code
_entity_poly.pdbx_strand_id
1 'polypeptide(L)' 'MSLASSKLYGNDELHLPKIIKKEFKNFKIDKNTIFEWDIKDNEIILTPRQKVTFDDVFGMIDDDGEEWNIDELVYDG' A
#
# COMPACT_ATOMS: atom_id res chain seq x y z
N MET A 1 12.09 -19.81 -8.02
CA MET A 1 10.61 -19.80 -7.97
C MET A 1 10.21 -20.64 -6.78
N SER A 2 9.63 -20.01 -5.76
CA SER A 2 9.27 -20.68 -4.51
C SER A 2 7.78 -20.97 -4.53
N LEU A 3 7.39 -22.26 -4.55
CA LEU A 3 5.99 -22.67 -4.44
C LEU A 3 5.64 -22.78 -2.95
N ALA A 4 4.65 -22.03 -2.49
CA ALA A 4 4.14 -22.11 -1.13
C ALA A 4 2.61 -22.20 -1.16
N SER A 5 2.07 -23.19 -0.46
CA SER A 5 0.63 -23.36 -0.29
C SER A 5 0.19 -22.76 1.05
N SER A 6 -0.94 -22.08 1.06
CA SER A 6 -1.69 -21.73 2.27
C SER A 6 -3.08 -22.36 2.19
N LYS A 7 -3.68 -22.65 3.34
CA LYS A 7 -5.07 -23.09 3.42
C LYS A 7 -5.93 -21.95 3.94
N LEU A 8 -7.21 -21.98 3.62
CA LEU A 8 -8.19 -21.11 4.26
C LEU A 8 -8.32 -21.50 5.74
N TYR A 9 -8.24 -20.52 6.62
CA TYR A 9 -8.49 -20.68 8.05
C TYR A 9 -9.94 -20.27 8.37
N GLY A 10 -10.35 -20.35 9.63
CA GLY A 10 -11.67 -19.84 10.04
C GLY A 10 -11.81 -18.35 9.67
N ASN A 11 -13.04 -17.91 9.45
CA ASN A 11 -13.37 -16.54 9.02
C ASN A 11 -12.83 -16.14 7.63
N ASP A 12 -12.65 -17.11 6.72
CA ASP A 12 -12.20 -16.85 5.35
C ASP A 12 -10.81 -16.20 5.25
N GLU A 13 -9.95 -16.47 6.25
CA GLU A 13 -8.62 -15.88 6.34
C GLU A 13 -7.56 -16.72 5.60
N LEU A 14 -6.68 -16.06 4.84
CA LEU A 14 -5.47 -16.64 4.26
C LEU A 14 -4.23 -16.08 4.93
N HIS A 15 -3.35 -16.97 5.40
CA HIS A 15 -2.08 -16.56 6.00
C HIS A 15 -0.95 -16.60 4.98
N LEU A 16 -0.30 -15.45 4.77
CA LEU A 16 0.84 -15.33 3.88
C LEU A 16 2.06 -16.12 4.42
N PRO A 17 2.57 -17.14 3.69
CA PRO A 17 3.72 -17.91 4.13
C PRO A 17 4.97 -17.03 4.27
N LYS A 18 5.76 -17.27 5.33
CA LYS A 18 7.00 -16.50 5.60
C LYS A 18 8.00 -16.52 4.45
N ILE A 19 8.03 -17.60 3.66
CA ILE A 19 8.92 -17.72 2.51
C ILE A 19 8.57 -16.71 1.41
N ILE A 20 7.28 -16.48 1.16
CA ILE A 20 6.80 -15.53 0.16
C ILE A 20 7.19 -14.09 0.53
N LYS A 21 7.17 -13.74 1.83
CA LYS A 21 7.63 -12.42 2.30
C LYS A 21 9.07 -12.09 1.90
N LYS A 22 9.92 -13.11 1.72
CA LYS A 22 11.34 -12.93 1.36
C LYS A 22 11.57 -12.78 -0.14
N GLU A 23 10.57 -13.09 -0.97
CA GLU A 23 10.68 -13.01 -2.44
C GLU A 23 10.53 -11.57 -2.95
N PHE A 24 9.91 -10.68 -2.17
CA PHE A 24 9.78 -9.27 -2.52
C PHE A 24 11.12 -8.55 -2.35
N LYS A 25 11.80 -8.29 -3.48
CA LYS A 25 13.13 -7.64 -3.47
C LYS A 25 13.06 -6.14 -3.20
N ASN A 26 12.03 -5.47 -3.72
CA ASN A 26 11.90 -4.01 -3.71
C ASN A 26 10.74 -3.52 -2.84
N PHE A 27 10.09 -4.42 -2.09
CA PHE A 27 8.94 -4.08 -1.27
C PHE A 27 9.00 -4.84 0.05
N LYS A 28 8.92 -4.13 1.18
CA LYS A 28 8.94 -4.76 2.50
C LYS A 28 7.51 -4.99 2.99
N ILE A 29 7.13 -6.25 3.15
CA ILE A 29 5.84 -6.61 3.75
C ILE A 29 5.96 -6.53 5.27
N ASP A 30 5.19 -5.63 5.87
CA ASP A 30 5.07 -5.48 7.32
C ASP A 30 3.62 -5.26 7.74
N LYS A 31 3.42 -4.79 8.99
CA LYS A 31 2.09 -4.58 9.58
C LYS A 31 1.28 -3.45 8.93
N ASN A 32 1.93 -2.55 8.19
CA ASN A 32 1.29 -1.42 7.51
C ASN A 32 1.00 -1.73 6.04
N THR A 33 1.42 -2.90 5.56
CA THR A 33 1.12 -3.34 4.20
C THR A 33 -0.35 -3.69 4.05
N ILE A 34 -0.99 -3.11 3.03
CA ILE A 34 -2.33 -3.45 2.58
C ILE A 34 -2.18 -4.30 1.32
N PHE A 35 -3.03 -5.30 1.14
CA PHE A 35 -3.12 -6.06 -0.10
C PHE A 35 -4.40 -5.70 -0.83
N GLU A 36 -4.27 -5.25 -2.07
CA GLU A 36 -5.39 -5.08 -2.98
C GLU A 36 -5.69 -6.42 -3.66
N TRP A 37 -6.98 -6.73 -3.74
CA TRP A 37 -7.48 -8.00 -4.27
C TRP A 37 -8.13 -7.77 -5.62
N ASP A 38 -7.73 -8.57 -6.59
CA ASP A 38 -8.37 -8.64 -7.90
C ASP A 38 -8.60 -10.11 -8.28
N ILE A 39 -9.59 -10.36 -9.15
CA ILE A 39 -9.91 -11.69 -9.66
C ILE A 39 -9.80 -11.65 -11.18
N LYS A 40 -8.87 -12.43 -11.71
CA LYS A 40 -8.65 -12.54 -13.15
C LYS A 40 -8.45 -14.01 -13.54
N ASP A 41 -9.20 -14.48 -14.53
CA ASP A 41 -9.05 -15.85 -15.08
C ASP A 41 -9.11 -16.96 -14.01
N ASN A 42 -9.99 -16.83 -13.01
CA ASN A 42 -10.10 -17.69 -11.82
C ASN A 42 -8.88 -17.68 -10.87
N GLU A 43 -7.97 -16.74 -11.04
CA GLU A 43 -6.85 -16.50 -10.13
C GLU A 43 -7.13 -15.29 -9.24
N ILE A 44 -6.71 -15.39 -7.97
CA ILE A 44 -6.69 -14.24 -7.06
C ILE A 44 -5.33 -13.57 -7.22
N ILE A 45 -5.35 -12.30 -7.62
CA ILE A 45 -4.16 -11.46 -7.70
C ILE A 45 -4.13 -10.57 -6.47
N LEU A 46 -3.04 -10.67 -5.70
CA LEU A 46 -2.80 -9.85 -4.51
C LEU A 46 -1.65 -8.89 -4.78
N THR A 47 -1.94 -7.59 -4.77
CA THR A 47 -0.93 -6.55 -4.98
C THR A 47 -0.66 -5.83 -3.65
N PRO A 48 0.56 -5.95 -3.09
CA PRO A 48 0.89 -5.25 -1.86
C PRO A 48 1.12 -3.76 -2.14
N ARG A 49 0.61 -2.91 -1.25
CA ARG A 49 0.92 -1.47 -1.19
C ARG A 49 1.15 -1.03 0.25
N GLN A 50 1.95 0.00 0.43
CA GLN A 50 2.08 0.62 1.75
C GLN A 50 0.82 1.45 2.05
N LYS A 51 0.35 1.37 3.30
CA LYS A 51 -0.64 2.32 3.79
C LYS A 51 0.04 3.69 3.86
N VAL A 52 -0.35 4.59 2.98
CA VAL A 52 0.03 6.01 3.06
C VAL A 52 -0.77 6.62 4.20
N THR A 53 -0.10 7.17 5.21
CA THR A 53 -0.75 7.97 6.25
C THR A 53 -0.76 9.44 5.85
N PHE A 54 -1.62 10.25 6.49
CA PHE A 54 -1.64 11.70 6.26
C PHE A 54 -0.28 12.35 6.58
N ASP A 55 0.46 11.82 7.55
CA ASP A 55 1.80 12.30 7.90
C ASP A 55 2.81 12.12 6.75
N ASP A 56 2.68 11.04 5.96
CA ASP A 56 3.52 10.80 4.79
C ASP A 56 3.23 11.80 3.65
N VAL A 57 2.00 12.32 3.59
CA VAL A 57 1.59 13.34 2.59
C VAL A 57 2.02 14.73 3.03
N PHE A 58 1.93 15.05 4.32
CA PHE A 58 2.39 16.34 4.85
C PHE A 58 3.89 16.55 4.61
N GLY A 59 4.71 15.52 4.82
CA GLY A 59 6.15 15.60 4.53
C GLY A 59 6.51 15.76 3.05
N MET A 60 5.58 15.50 2.12
CA MET A 60 5.78 15.76 0.68
C MET A 60 5.37 17.18 0.27
N ILE A 61 4.51 17.83 1.04
CA ILE A 61 4.06 19.21 0.78
C ILE A 61 5.10 20.22 1.30
N ASP A 62 5.85 19.87 2.36
CA ASP A 62 6.82 20.77 2.99
C ASP A 62 8.17 20.93 2.24
N ASP A 63 8.48 20.09 1.23
CA ASP A 63 9.80 20.10 0.55
C ASP A 63 9.82 20.94 -0.75
N ASP A 64 8.65 21.32 -1.28
CA ASP A 64 8.52 22.30 -2.37
C ASP A 64 7.99 23.61 -1.79
N GLY A 65 8.90 24.37 -1.18
CA GLY A 65 8.64 25.64 -0.50
C GLY A 65 8.09 26.74 -1.39
N GLU A 66 6.81 26.68 -1.72
CA GLU A 66 5.97 27.85 -1.95
C GLU A 66 4.89 27.87 -0.88
N GLU A 67 4.95 28.86 0.02
CA GLU A 67 3.84 29.20 0.89
C GLU A 67 2.62 29.46 0.01
N TRP A 68 1.72 28.48 -0.08
CA TRP A 68 0.41 28.68 -0.69
C TRP A 68 -0.37 29.63 0.23
N ASN A 69 -0.25 30.93 -0.02
CA ASN A 69 -1.12 31.94 0.58
C ASN A 69 -2.52 31.75 0.00
N ILE A 70 -3.33 30.94 0.69
CA ILE A 70 -4.73 30.67 0.36
C ILE A 70 -5.54 32.00 0.29
N ASP A 71 -5.08 33.04 0.98
CA ASP A 71 -5.70 34.37 0.97
C ASP A 71 -5.52 35.15 -0.35
N GLU A 72 -4.48 34.87 -1.17
CA GLU A 72 -4.30 35.55 -2.47
C GLU A 72 -5.20 34.97 -3.58
N LEU A 73 -5.71 33.75 -3.44
CA LEU A 73 -6.57 33.12 -4.45
C LEU A 73 -8.04 33.59 -4.39
N VAL A 74 -8.45 34.31 -3.33
CA VAL A 74 -9.85 34.67 -3.08
C VAL A 74 -10.20 36.11 -3.48
N TYR A 75 -9.20 36.98 -3.69
CA TYR A 75 -9.43 38.38 -4.07
C TYR A 75 -8.66 38.77 -5.34
N ASP A 76 -9.08 38.23 -6.48
CA ASP A 76 -8.98 38.94 -7.75
C ASP A 76 -10.38 38.93 -8.39
N GLY A 77 -11.16 39.95 -8.01
CA GLY A 77 -12.51 40.25 -8.50
C GLY A 77 -12.74 41.75 -8.48
#